data_AF-A0A177I7F7-F1
#
_entry.id   AF-A0A177I7F7-F1
#
_cell.length_a   1.000
_cell.length_b   1.000
_cell.length_c   1.000
_cell.angle_alpha   90.00
_cell.angle_beta   90.00
_cell.angle_gamma   90.00
#
_symmetry.space_group_name_H-M   'P 1'
#
loop_
_entity.id
_entity.type
_entity.pdbx_description
1 polymer ?
#
loop_
_entity_poly.entity_id
_entity_poly.type
_entity_poly.pdbx_seq_one_letter_code
_entity_poly.pdbx_strand_id
1 'polypeptide(L)' 'MNQERIPRFKILLIAFVVLMTSAIYPAHAADRNLFEFEHECRSALNEYRANPGLAQWARNADCNWHPELGPKGMWYIY' A
#
# COMPACT_ATOMS: atom_id res chain seq x y z
N MET A 1 3.68 26.07 44.19
CA MET A 1 3.52 25.75 42.76
C MET A 1 4.79 25.04 42.31
N ASN A 2 4.79 23.71 42.30
CA ASN A 2 5.96 22.92 41.92
C ASN A 2 5.96 22.74 40.40
N GLN A 3 6.89 23.41 39.71
CA GLN A 3 7.17 23.11 38.31
C GLN A 3 7.92 21.78 38.22
N GLU A 4 7.23 20.74 37.75
CA GLU A 4 7.84 19.48 37.37
C GLU A 4 8.75 19.72 36.15
N ARG A 5 10.06 19.79 36.40
CA ARG A 5 11.06 19.81 35.33
C ARG A 5 10.98 18.48 34.59
N ILE A 6 10.40 18.50 33.39
CA ILE A 6 10.39 17.36 32.48
C ILE A 6 11.88 17.04 32.16
N PRO A 7 12.38 15.86 32.52
CA PRO A 7 13.76 15.49 32.25
C PRO A 7 13.98 15.41 30.74
N ARG A 8 15.06 16.03 30.25
CA ARG A 8 15.44 16.13 28.82
C ARG A 8 15.40 14.79 28.08
N PHE A 9 15.60 13.69 28.80
CA PHE A 9 15.49 12.32 28.30
C PHE A 9 14.10 11.96 27.73
N LYS A 10 13.01 12.50 28.30
CA LYS A 10 11.63 12.25 27.82
C LYS A 10 11.36 12.92 26.48
N ILE A 11 11.97 14.07 26.21
CA ILE A 11 11.82 14.81 24.94
C ILE A 11 12.49 14.03 23.79
N LEU A 12 13.65 13.43 24.07
CA LEU A 12 14.39 12.60 23.09
C LEU A 12 13.62 11.34 22.70
N LEU A 13 12.97 10.67 23.68
CA LEU A 13 12.16 9.48 23.41
C LEU A 13 10.93 9.78 22.54
N ILE A 14 10.24 10.90 22.80
CA ILE A 14 9.08 11.30 21.99
C ILE A 14 9.52 11.62 20.55
N ALA A 15 10.63 12.34 20.38
CA ALA A 15 11.16 12.63 19.05
C ALA A 15 11.53 11.35 18.27
N PHE A 16 12.09 10.34 18.94
CA PHE A 16 12.44 9.07 18.31
C PHE A 16 11.21 8.27 17.85
N VAL A 17 10.14 8.23 18.65
CA VAL A 17 8.89 7.54 18.30
C VAL A 17 8.16 8.23 17.14
N VAL A 18 8.19 9.57 17.09
CA VAL A 18 7.61 10.36 15.99
C VAL A 18 8.40 10.17 14.68
N LEU A 19 9.73 10.06 14.75
CA LEU A 19 10.56 9.77 13.57
C LEU A 19 10.31 8.35 13.04
N MET A 20 10.19 7.35 13.91
CA MET A 20 9.94 5.95 13.52
C MET A 20 8.58 5.74 12.84
N THR A 21 7.56 6.52 13.21
CA THR A 21 6.20 6.39 12.63
C THR A 21 6.08 6.96 11.22
N SER A 22 6.96 7.87 10.82
CA SER A 22 6.95 8.47 9.46
C SER A 22 7.57 7.58 8.37
N ALA A 23 8.31 6.53 8.75
CA ALA A 23 8.99 5.64 7.80
C ALA A 23 8.08 4.53 7.22
N ILE A 24 6.83 4.45 7.66
CA ILE A 24 5.87 3.42 7.24
C ILE A 24 4.75 4.09 6.43
N TYR A 25 5.10 4.74 5.33
CA TYR A 25 4.13 4.99 4.27
C TYR A 25 4.12 3.78 3.34
N PRO A 26 3.01 3.04 3.19
CA PRO A 26 2.90 2.04 2.15
C PRO A 26 2.66 2.77 0.82
N ALA A 27 3.72 3.29 0.20
CA ALA A 27 3.65 3.90 -1.13
C ALA A 27 3.29 2.91 -2.26
N HIS A 28 2.99 1.65 -1.96
CA HIS A 28 3.06 0.53 -2.91
C HIS A 28 1.75 -0.25 -3.09
N ALA A 29 0.59 0.32 -2.71
CA ALA A 29 -0.70 -0.34 -2.95
C ALA A 29 -1.21 -0.14 -4.38
N ALA A 30 -0.91 1.02 -5.00
CA ALA A 30 -1.35 1.33 -6.37
C ALA A 30 -0.56 0.53 -7.42
N ASP A 31 0.76 0.37 -7.24
CA ASP A 31 1.62 -0.27 -8.23
C ASP A 31 1.40 -1.79 -8.36
N ARG A 32 0.86 -2.45 -7.32
CA ARG A 32 0.68 -3.92 -7.35
C ARG A 32 -0.49 -4.39 -8.21
N ASN A 33 -1.36 -3.48 -8.63
CA ASN A 33 -2.52 -3.78 -9.44
C ASN A 33 -2.42 -3.18 -10.85
N LEU A 34 -1.22 -2.78 -11.29
CA LEU A 34 -0.94 -2.28 -12.64
C LEU A 34 0.01 -3.25 -13.34
N PHE A 35 -0.31 -3.63 -14.57
CA PHE A 35 0.38 -4.66 -15.31
C PHE A 35 0.55 -4.22 -16.76
N GLU A 36 1.70 -4.54 -17.37
CA GLU A 36 1.92 -4.24 -18.79
C GLU A 36 1.06 -5.17 -19.67
N PHE A 37 0.84 -6.40 -19.24
CA PHE A 37 0.14 -7.42 -20.02
C PHE A 37 -1.08 -8.00 -19.30
N GLU A 38 -2.11 -8.37 -20.09
CA GLU A 38 -3.37 -8.94 -19.58
C GLU A 38 -3.13 -10.21 -18.75
N HIS A 39 -2.21 -11.06 -19.20
CA HIS A 39 -1.96 -12.35 -18.56
C HIS A 39 -1.36 -12.19 -17.15
N GLU A 40 -0.53 -11.17 -16.93
CA GLU A 40 0.04 -10.86 -15.61
C GLU A 40 -1.07 -10.40 -14.66
N CYS A 41 -1.94 -9.51 -15.14
CA CYS A 41 -3.11 -9.06 -14.37
C CYS A 41 -4.00 -10.25 -13.97
N ARG A 42 -4.32 -11.14 -14.92
CA ARG A 42 -5.17 -12.31 -14.64
C ARG A 42 -4.50 -13.29 -13.67
N SER A 43 -3.18 -13.49 -13.79
CA SER A 43 -2.42 -14.32 -12.84
C SER A 43 -2.51 -13.76 -11.43
N ALA A 44 -2.23 -12.47 -11.25
CA ALA A 44 -2.30 -11.80 -9.96
C ALA A 44 -3.73 -11.83 -9.37
N LEU A 45 -4.75 -11.58 -10.18
CA LEU A 45 -6.16 -11.67 -9.76
C LEU A 45 -6.52 -13.08 -9.28
N ASN A 46 -6.01 -14.13 -9.94
CA ASN A 46 -6.22 -15.51 -9.51
C ASN A 46 -5.51 -15.82 -8.18
N GLU A 47 -4.29 -15.29 -7.97
CA GLU A 47 -3.56 -15.42 -6.70
C GLU A 47 -4.30 -14.74 -5.54
N TYR A 48 -4.89 -13.57 -5.79
CA TYR A 48 -5.72 -12.88 -4.80
C TYR A 48 -6.99 -13.66 -4.48
N ARG A 49 -7.65 -14.23 -5.49
CA ARG A 49 -8.84 -15.08 -5.31
C ARG A 49 -8.54 -16.38 -4.57
N ALA A 50 -7.34 -16.94 -4.74
CA ALA A 50 -6.90 -18.13 -4.01
C ALA A 50 -6.74 -17.86 -2.50
N ASN A 51 -6.55 -16.61 -2.09
CA ASN A 51 -6.37 -16.19 -0.70
C ASN A 51 -7.47 -15.21 -0.25
N PRO A 52 -8.72 -15.65 -0.10
CA PRO A 52 -9.85 -14.76 0.17
C PRO A 52 -9.75 -14.03 1.52
N GLY A 53 -8.95 -14.54 2.47
CA GLY A 53 -8.69 -13.88 3.75
C GLY A 53 -7.84 -12.61 3.65
N LEU A 54 -7.09 -12.44 2.56
CA LEU A 54 -6.23 -11.26 2.32
C LEU A 54 -6.81 -10.34 1.25
N ALA A 55 -7.61 -10.88 0.32
CA ALA A 55 -8.13 -10.13 -0.82
C ALA A 55 -9.60 -10.45 -1.11
N GLN A 56 -10.49 -10.24 -0.12
CA GLN A 56 -11.94 -10.45 -0.28
C GLN A 56 -12.53 -9.66 -1.46
N TRP A 57 -11.98 -8.48 -1.74
CA TRP A 57 -12.34 -7.60 -2.87
C TRP A 57 -12.12 -8.27 -4.25
N ALA A 58 -11.13 -9.15 -4.37
CA ALA A 58 -10.75 -9.79 -5.64
C ALA A 58 -11.80 -10.75 -6.19
N ARG A 59 -12.81 -11.13 -5.39
CA ARG A 59 -13.93 -11.97 -5.84
C ARG A 59 -14.75 -11.32 -6.94
N ASN A 60 -14.91 -10.00 -6.88
CA ASN A 60 -15.75 -9.25 -7.82
C ASN A 60 -14.94 -8.35 -8.75
N ALA A 61 -13.63 -8.24 -8.53
CA ALA A 61 -12.74 -7.49 -9.40
C ALA A 61 -12.48 -8.23 -10.71
N ASP A 62 -12.12 -7.49 -11.76
CA ASP A 62 -11.65 -8.01 -13.04
C ASP A 62 -10.40 -7.26 -13.54
N CYS A 63 -9.81 -7.77 -14.60
CA CYS A 63 -8.73 -7.11 -15.32
C CYS A 63 -9.30 -6.18 -16.38
N ASN A 64 -8.96 -4.90 -16.24
CA ASN A 64 -9.42 -3.82 -17.12
C ASN A 64 -8.23 -3.20 -17.83
N TRP A 65 -8.40 -2.81 -19.09
CA TRP A 65 -7.38 -2.09 -19.84
C TRP A 65 -7.63 -0.59 -19.79
N HIS A 66 -6.60 0.22 -19.53
CA HIS A 66 -6.68 1.67 -19.61
C HIS A 66 -5.58 2.24 -20.51
N PRO A 67 -5.93 2.94 -21.61
CA PRO A 67 -4.94 3.43 -22.57
C PRO A 67 -4.06 4.57 -22.03
N GLU A 68 -4.54 5.32 -21.03
CA GLU A 68 -3.81 6.47 -20.46
C GLU A 68 -2.93 6.10 -19.26
N LEU A 69 -3.02 4.85 -18.76
CA LEU A 69 -2.15 4.40 -17.69
C LEU A 69 -0.80 4.01 -18.32
N GLY A 70 0.24 4.78 -18.05
CA GLY A 70 1.58 4.52 -18.58
C GLY A 70 1.75 4.86 -20.07
N PRO A 71 2.96 4.71 -20.63
CA PRO A 71 3.28 5.18 -21.98
C PRO A 71 2.64 4.36 -23.12
N LYS A 72 2.13 3.16 -22.83
CA LYS A 72 1.51 2.26 -23.84
C LYS A 72 0.14 1.75 -23.41
N GLY A 73 -0.45 2.34 -22.37
CA GLY A 73 -1.58 1.76 -21.64
C GLY A 73 -1.15 0.64 -20.70
N MET A 74 -1.99 0.35 -19.69
CA MET A 74 -1.75 -0.70 -18.72
C MET A 74 -3.04 -1.43 -18.36
N TRP A 75 -2.89 -2.70 -18.00
CA TRP A 75 -3.92 -3.51 -17.38
C TRP A 75 -3.96 -3.24 -15.89
N TYR A 76 -5.16 -3.23 -15.31
CA TYR A 76 -5.31 -3.03 -13.88
C TYR A 76 -6.44 -3.88 -13.30
N ILE A 77 -6.30 -4.22 -12.02
CA ILE A 77 -7.32 -4.98 -11.29
C ILE A 77 -8.26 -3.99 -10.58
N TYR A 78 -9.55 -4.06 -10.87
CA TYR A 78 -10.60 -3.29 -10.21
C TYR A 78 -11.94 -4.02 -10.20
#